data_AF-A0A1E4TNW1-F1
#
_entry.id   AF-A0A1E4TNW1-F1
#
_cell.length_a   1.000
_cell.length_b   1.000
_cell.length_c   1.000
_cell.angle_alpha   90.00
_cell.angle_beta   90.00
_cell.angle_gamma   90.00
#
_symmetry.space_group_name_H-M   'P 1'
#
loop_
_entity.id
_entity.type
_entity.pdbx_description
1 polymer ?
#
loop_
_entity_poly.entity_id
_entity_poly.type
_entity_poly.pdbx_seq_one_letter_code
_entity_poly.pdbx_strand_id
1 'polypeptide(L)'
;WTQEEYSLKRRLVRFFWDQVGCDLFITFEPVKQNEYQLNFSVVSCIFDQPHGKFFFTSVDFINLFEKIVDAKFKIDEKNRIRRNLQSLKPITITKQENRDFFNLIMEFPTPKPRNIEKNVKVFGWSSLPQAFFKIMSKYSCDFT
;
A
#
# COMPACT_ATOMS: atom_id res chain seq x y z
N TRP A 1 -11.92 -1.00 13.16
CA TRP A 1 -11.15 -2.26 13.10
C TRP A 1 -11.93 -3.29 13.89
N THR A 2 -12.15 -4.48 13.34
CA THR A 2 -12.78 -5.60 14.04
C THR A 2 -11.78 -6.23 15.01
N GLN A 3 -12.28 -7.06 15.93
CA GLN A 3 -11.42 -7.77 16.88
C GLN A 3 -10.43 -8.72 16.18
N GLU A 4 -10.89 -9.36 15.09
CA GLU A 4 -10.05 -10.17 14.20
C GLU A 4 -8.94 -9.33 13.54
N GLU A 5 -9.28 -8.17 12.97
CA GLU A 5 -8.28 -7.30 12.34
C GLU A 5 -7.22 -6.83 13.35
N TYR A 6 -7.61 -6.52 14.59
CA TYR A 6 -6.65 -6.17 15.65
C TYR A 6 -5.76 -7.36 16.04
N SER A 7 -6.32 -8.57 16.13
CA SER A 7 -5.55 -9.79 16.41
C SER A 7 -4.55 -10.11 15.30
N LEU A 8 -4.97 -9.98 14.04
CA LEU A 8 -4.13 -10.17 12.86
C LEU A 8 -3.21 -8.98 12.59
N LYS A 9 -3.42 -7.85 13.28
CA LYS A 9 -2.72 -6.59 13.07
C LYS A 9 -2.77 -6.12 11.62
N ARG A 10 -3.83 -6.48 10.90
CA ARG A 10 -4.02 -6.19 9.48
C ARG A 10 -5.49 -6.05 9.14
N ARG A 11 -5.79 -5.00 8.37
CA ARG A 11 -7.04 -4.81 7.64
C ARG A 11 -6.74 -4.74 6.15
N LEU A 12 -7.47 -5.49 5.35
CA LEU A 12 -7.44 -5.33 3.90
C LEU A 12 -8.41 -4.21 3.52
N VAL A 13 -7.93 -3.25 2.73
CA VAL A 13 -8.74 -2.15 2.24
C VAL A 13 -8.78 -2.25 0.72
N ARG A 14 -9.97 -2.48 0.17
CA ARG A 14 -10.22 -2.50 -1.27
C ARG A 14 -10.49 -1.08 -1.75
N PHE A 15 -9.92 -0.74 -2.88
CA PHE A 15 -10.07 0.55 -3.54
C PHE A 15 -10.87 0.40 -4.83
N PHE A 16 -11.71 1.39 -5.07
CA PHE A 16 -12.42 1.61 -6.32
C PHE A 16 -12.06 3.01 -6.80
N TRP A 17 -12.15 3.21 -8.10
CA TRP A 17 -11.96 4.52 -8.67
C TRP A 17 -12.84 4.72 -9.88
N ASP A 18 -13.18 5.99 -10.10
CA ASP A 18 -13.85 6.46 -11.30
C ASP A 18 -13.13 7.72 -11.78
N GLN A 19 -13.11 7.95 -13.09
CA GLN A 19 -12.43 9.08 -13.69
C GLN A 19 -13.44 9.90 -14.49
N VAL A 20 -13.57 11.18 -14.13
CA VAL A 20 -14.40 12.15 -14.85
C VAL A 20 -13.49 13.24 -15.39
N GLY A 21 -13.21 13.19 -16.70
CA GLY A 21 -12.22 14.07 -17.32
C GLY A 21 -10.82 13.83 -16.74
N CYS A 22 -10.25 14.84 -16.10
CA CYS A 22 -8.94 14.76 -15.45
C CYS A 22 -9.02 14.51 -13.93
N ASP A 23 -10.23 14.37 -13.39
CA ASP A 23 -10.45 14.13 -11.96
C ASP A 23 -10.59 12.63 -11.69
N LEU A 24 -9.73 12.11 -10.82
CA LEU A 24 -9.79 10.73 -10.33
C LEU A 24 -10.47 10.68 -8.95
N PHE A 25 -11.63 10.06 -8.89
CA PHE A 25 -12.38 9.82 -7.66
C PHE A 25 -12.01 8.46 -7.12
N ILE A 26 -11.46 8.38 -5.91
CA ILE A 26 -11.07 7.12 -5.27
C ILE A 26 -11.97 6.89 -4.05
N THR A 27 -12.62 5.74 -4.00
CA THR A 27 -13.37 5.26 -2.83
C THR A 27 -12.76 3.97 -2.31
N PHE A 28 -13.08 3.59 -1.07
CA PHE A 28 -12.52 2.39 -0.48
C PHE A 28 -13.41 1.78 0.59
N GLU A 29 -13.26 0.47 0.79
CA GLU A 29 -14.01 -0.31 1.77
C GLU A 29 -13.10 -1.37 2.43
N PRO A 30 -13.38 -1.78 3.69
CA PRO A 30 -12.71 -2.93 4.28
C PRO A 30 -13.20 -4.23 3.64
N VAL A 31 -12.29 -5.19 3.47
CA VAL A 31 -12.60 -6.54 2.95
C VAL A 31 -12.05 -7.59 3.91
N LYS A 32 -12.80 -8.66 4.17
CA LYS A 32 -12.31 -9.76 5.00
C LYS A 32 -11.28 -10.61 4.25
N GLN A 33 -10.39 -11.24 5.00
CA GLN A 33 -9.34 -12.08 4.40
C GLN A 33 -9.90 -13.26 3.58
N ASN A 34 -11.05 -13.81 3.96
CA ASN A 34 -11.73 -14.90 3.26
C ASN A 34 -12.55 -14.44 2.03
N GLU A 35 -12.88 -13.15 1.94
CA GLU A 35 -13.57 -12.52 0.82
C GLU A 35 -12.58 -11.96 -0.22
N TYR A 36 -11.29 -11.92 0.11
CA TYR A 36 -10.25 -11.42 -0.77
C TYR A 36 -10.15 -12.23 -2.07
N GLN A 37 -10.14 -11.52 -3.20
CA GLN A 37 -9.90 -12.09 -4.53
C GLN A 37 -8.67 -11.45 -5.17
N LEU A 38 -7.93 -12.21 -5.98
CA LEU A 38 -6.66 -11.78 -6.57
C LEU A 38 -6.79 -10.54 -7.47
N ASN A 39 -7.94 -10.38 -8.12
CA ASN A 39 -8.25 -9.22 -8.96
C ASN A 39 -8.51 -7.94 -8.14
N PHE A 40 -8.82 -8.02 -6.83
CA PHE A 40 -9.13 -6.84 -6.03
C PHE A 40 -7.93 -5.91 -5.86
N SER A 41 -8.19 -4.62 -6.00
CA SER A 41 -7.21 -3.56 -5.75
C SER A 41 -7.14 -3.28 -4.26
N VAL A 42 -6.26 -4.01 -3.56
CA VAL A 42 -6.20 -4.02 -2.09
C VAL A 42 -4.88 -3.48 -1.58
N VAL A 43 -4.95 -2.69 -0.51
CA VAL A 43 -3.80 -2.26 0.29
C VAL A 43 -3.95 -2.82 1.70
N SER A 44 -2.84 -3.30 2.26
CA SER A 44 -2.81 -3.72 3.66
C SER A 44 -2.67 -2.49 4.56
N CYS A 45 -3.68 -2.22 5.38
CA CYS A 45 -3.54 -1.33 6.53
C CYS A 45 -2.97 -2.17 7.68
N ILE A 46 -1.71 -1.91 8.05
CA ILE A 46 -0.93 -2.73 8.98
C ILE A 46 -0.85 -2.00 10.31
N PHE A 47 -1.24 -2.67 11.40
CA PHE A 47 -1.21 -2.09 12.73
C PHE A 47 0.10 -2.40 13.44
N ASP A 48 0.82 -1.37 13.81
CA ASP A 48 2.00 -1.44 14.67
C ASP A 48 1.59 -1.18 16.12
N GLN A 49 1.30 -2.26 16.83
CA GLN A 49 0.74 -2.22 18.18
C GLN A 49 1.59 -1.43 19.19
N PRO A 50 2.93 -1.63 19.28
CA PRO A 50 3.77 -0.86 20.21
C PRO A 50 3.64 0.66 20.09
N HIS A 51 3.43 1.16 18.87
CA HIS A 51 3.37 2.60 18.61
C HIS A 51 1.94 3.13 18.39
N GLY A 52 0.93 2.24 18.34
CA GLY A 52 -0.45 2.61 18.05
C GLY A 52 -0.65 3.21 16.65
N LYS A 53 0.22 2.87 15.69
CA LYS A 53 0.25 3.48 14.35
C LYS A 53 -0.19 2.51 13.27
N PHE A 54 -0.72 3.07 12.19
CA PHE A 54 -1.12 2.30 11.00
C PHE A 54 -0.21 2.62 9.83
N PHE A 55 0.10 1.60 9.03
CA PHE A 55 1.03 1.70 7.94
C PHE A 55 0.52 1.03 6.66
N PHE A 56 1.02 1.48 5.52
CA PHE A 56 0.98 0.76 4.24
C PHE A 56 2.40 0.55 3.70
N THR A 57 2.56 -0.34 2.73
CA THR A 57 3.86 -0.62 2.11
C THR A 57 3.98 0.02 0.72
N SER A 58 5.21 0.36 0.30
CA SER A 58 5.44 0.83 -1.07
C SER A 58 4.99 -0.18 -2.14
N VAL A 59 5.00 -1.47 -1.83
CA VAL A 59 4.58 -2.52 -2.77
C VAL A 59 3.07 -2.49 -2.96
N ASP A 60 2.30 -2.41 -1.88
CA ASP A 60 0.85 -2.29 -1.97
C ASP A 60 0.46 -1.02 -2.73
N PHE A 61 1.13 0.11 -2.45
CA PHE A 61 0.88 1.36 -3.16
C PHE A 61 1.16 1.25 -4.66
N ILE A 62 2.32 0.67 -5.05
CA ILE A 62 2.68 0.49 -6.47
C ILE A 62 1.69 -0.45 -7.15
N ASN A 63 1.31 -1.55 -6.51
CA ASN A 63 0.35 -2.51 -7.08
C ASN A 63 -1.03 -1.88 -7.27
N LEU A 64 -1.50 -1.07 -6.32
CA LEU A 64 -2.72 -0.30 -6.47
C LEU A 64 -2.60 0.70 -7.62
N PHE A 65 -1.47 1.41 -7.70
CA PHE A 65 -1.25 2.39 -8.74
C PHE A 65 -1.20 1.77 -10.15
N GLU A 66 -0.52 0.63 -10.32
CA GLU A 66 -0.54 -0.14 -11.58
C GLU A 66 -1.96 -0.52 -12.03
N LYS A 67 -2.85 -0.81 -11.08
CA LYS A 67 -4.25 -1.12 -11.39
C LYS A 67 -5.05 0.12 -11.78
N ILE A 68 -4.82 1.26 -11.11
CA ILE A 68 -5.49 2.53 -11.41
C ILE A 68 -5.17 3.00 -12.83
N VAL A 69 -3.92 2.88 -13.26
CA VAL A 69 -3.48 3.28 -14.61
C VAL A 69 -3.63 2.18 -15.67
N ASP A 70 -4.20 1.03 -15.30
CA ASP A 70 -4.31 -0.18 -16.11
C ASP A 70 -3.02 -0.58 -16.86
N ALA A 71 -1.87 -0.44 -16.20
CA ALA A 71 -0.58 -0.71 -16.80
C ALA A 71 0.43 -1.29 -15.80
N LYS A 72 1.26 -2.22 -16.29
CA LYS A 72 2.38 -2.76 -15.52
C LYS A 72 3.60 -1.85 -15.63
N PHE A 73 4.12 -1.43 -14.49
CA PHE A 73 5.31 -0.59 -14.46
C PHE A 73 6.58 -1.42 -14.61
N LYS A 74 7.47 -0.92 -15.46
CA LYS A 74 8.87 -1.38 -15.53
C LYS A 74 9.59 -1.10 -14.22
N ILE A 75 10.72 -1.79 -14.00
CA ILE A 75 11.51 -1.68 -12.77
C ILE A 75 11.94 -0.23 -12.50
N ASP A 76 12.36 0.50 -13.53
CA ASP A 76 12.79 1.90 -13.41
C ASP A 76 11.66 2.81 -12.94
N GLU A 77 10.45 2.55 -13.42
CA GLU A 77 9.27 3.31 -13.06
C GLU A 77 8.83 3.02 -11.63
N LYS A 78 8.87 1.74 -11.21
CA LYS A 78 8.69 1.36 -9.81
C LYS A 78 9.71 2.06 -8.92
N ASN A 79 10.96 2.18 -9.35
CA ASN A 79 12.00 2.89 -8.62
C ASN A 79 11.81 4.41 -8.61
N ARG A 80 11.23 5.00 -9.65
CA ARG A 80 10.83 6.42 -9.70
C ARG A 80 9.72 6.71 -8.69
N ILE A 81 8.68 5.87 -8.65
CA ILE A 81 7.59 5.96 -7.66
C ILE A 81 8.13 5.82 -6.23
N ARG A 82 8.99 4.83 -5.96
CA ARG A 82 9.62 4.65 -4.63
C ARG A 82 10.42 5.86 -4.18
N ARG A 83 11.13 6.53 -5.11
CA ARG A 83 11.86 7.78 -4.84
C ARG A 83 10.93 8.93 -4.49
N ASN A 84 9.84 9.11 -5.25
CA ASN A 84 8.82 10.13 -4.95
C ASN A 84 8.21 9.91 -3.55
N LEU A 85 7.94 8.65 -3.19
CA LEU A 85 7.41 8.28 -1.88
C LEU A 85 8.39 8.57 -0.73
N GLN A 86 9.71 8.65 -0.94
CA GLN A 86 10.67 8.95 0.15
C GLN A 86 10.37 10.29 0.84
N SER A 87 9.78 11.24 0.13
CA SER A 87 9.37 12.53 0.70
C SER A 87 8.30 12.42 1.80
N LEU A 88 7.58 11.30 1.87
CA LEU A 88 6.62 10.98 2.93
C LEU A 88 7.31 10.43 4.20
N LYS A 89 8.65 10.45 4.24
CA LYS A 89 9.49 10.02 5.37
C LYS A 89 9.17 8.59 5.82
N PRO A 90 9.37 7.57 4.94
CA PRO A 90 9.11 6.18 5.31
C PRO A 90 10.03 5.70 6.43
N ILE A 91 9.51 4.75 7.20
CA ILE A 91 10.30 4.00 8.17
C ILE A 91 10.87 2.76 7.48
N THR A 92 12.12 2.44 7.79
CA THR A 92 12.77 1.22 7.32
C THR A 92 12.66 0.15 8.39
N ILE A 93 11.85 -0.87 8.14
CA ILE A 93 11.69 -2.03 9.00
C ILE A 93 12.77 -3.06 8.60
N THR A 94 13.65 -3.37 9.55
CA THR A 94 14.79 -4.27 9.39
C THR A 94 14.65 -5.47 10.33
N LYS A 95 15.33 -6.58 10.01
CA LYS A 95 15.35 -7.80 10.84
C LYS A 95 16.06 -7.59 12.20
N GLN A 96 16.91 -6.58 12.31
CA GLN A 96 17.72 -6.33 13.50
C GLN A 96 16.96 -5.47 14.50
N GLU A 97 16.42 -4.32 14.07
CA GLU A 97 15.80 -3.35 14.96
C GLU A 97 14.30 -3.61 15.16
N ASN A 98 13.63 -4.17 14.15
CA ASN A 98 12.18 -4.29 14.12
C ASN A 98 11.73 -5.73 13.88
N ARG A 99 12.39 -6.70 14.53
CA ARG A 99 12.23 -8.13 14.25
C ARG A 99 10.75 -8.58 14.29
N ASP A 100 10.03 -8.23 15.34
CA ASP A 100 8.65 -8.70 15.53
C ASP A 100 7.71 -8.14 14.46
N PHE A 101 7.82 -6.84 14.19
CA PHE A 101 7.02 -6.20 13.14
C PHE A 101 7.42 -6.67 11.74
N PHE A 102 8.71 -6.92 11.50
CA PHE A 102 9.19 -7.50 10.25
C PHE A 102 8.60 -8.89 10.01
N ASN A 103 8.66 -9.77 11.01
CA ASN A 103 8.15 -11.14 10.93
C ASN A 103 6.63 -11.15 10.72
N LEU A 104 5.89 -10.32 11.46
CA LEU A 104 4.45 -10.13 11.28
C LEU A 104 4.08 -9.82 9.82
N ILE A 105 4.78 -8.86 9.19
CA ILE A 105 4.52 -8.49 7.80
C ILE A 105 4.81 -9.66 6.84
N MET A 106 5.81 -10.49 7.14
CA MET A 106 6.18 -11.63 6.32
C MET A 106 5.23 -12.82 6.47
N GLU A 107 4.58 -12.97 7.62
CA GLU A 107 3.61 -14.03 7.93
C GLU A 107 2.22 -13.78 7.31
N PHE A 108 1.98 -12.57 6.81
CA PHE A 108 0.69 -12.22 6.22
C PHE A 108 0.29 -13.13 5.05
N PRO A 109 -0.97 -13.61 5.03
CA PRO A 109 -1.52 -14.33 3.89
C PRO A 109 -1.61 -13.43 2.65
N THR A 110 -1.80 -14.03 1.48
CA THR A 110 -1.96 -13.31 0.21
C THR A 110 -3.06 -12.23 0.33
N PRO A 111 -2.85 -11.00 -0.18
CA PRO A 111 -1.71 -10.54 -0.99
C PRO A 111 -0.45 -10.33 -0.15
N LYS A 112 0.67 -10.93 -0.57
CA LYS A 112 1.96 -10.73 0.10
C LYS A 112 2.54 -9.39 -0.34
N PRO A 113 2.84 -8.47 0.60
CA PRO A 113 3.42 -7.17 0.24
C PRO A 113 4.88 -7.26 -0.24
N ARG A 114 5.50 -8.45 -0.40
CA ARG A 114 6.91 -8.51 -0.80
C ARG A 114 7.52 -9.86 -1.21
N ASN A 115 8.72 -9.75 -1.79
CA ASN A 115 9.79 -10.74 -1.82
C ASN A 115 10.56 -10.78 -0.47
N ILE A 116 10.77 -11.97 0.10
CA ILE A 116 10.98 -12.28 1.54
C ILE A 116 12.34 -11.78 2.11
N GLU A 117 13.26 -11.34 1.26
CA GLU A 117 14.67 -11.12 1.66
C GLU A 117 15.05 -9.67 1.98
N LYS A 118 14.19 -8.67 1.71
CA LYS A 118 14.60 -7.25 1.72
C LYS A 118 13.95 -6.42 2.86
N ASN A 119 14.61 -5.32 3.28
CA ASN A 119 14.16 -4.34 4.30
C ASN A 119 12.88 -3.58 3.91
N VAL A 120 11.82 -3.59 4.73
CA VAL A 120 10.47 -3.09 4.37
C VAL A 120 10.38 -1.59 4.57
N LYS A 121 9.94 -0.88 3.53
CA LYS A 121 9.58 0.53 3.62
C LYS A 121 8.09 0.62 3.92
N VAL A 122 7.78 1.13 5.10
CA VAL A 122 6.42 1.38 5.56
C VAL A 122 6.16 2.88 5.65
N PHE A 123 4.93 3.28 5.36
CA PHE A 123 4.48 4.67 5.29
C PHE A 123 3.24 4.81 6.14
N GLY A 124 3.12 5.90 6.89
CA GLY A 124 1.95 6.12 7.75
C GLY A 124 0.67 6.11 6.91
N TRP A 125 -0.35 5.38 7.35
CA TRP A 125 -1.62 5.24 6.62
C TRP A 125 -2.25 6.58 6.24
N SER A 126 -2.17 7.57 7.13
CA SER A 126 -2.66 8.93 6.90
C SER A 126 -1.96 9.67 5.74
N SER A 127 -0.77 9.22 5.31
CA SER A 127 -0.05 9.80 4.18
C SER A 127 -0.48 9.24 2.82
N LEU A 128 -1.37 8.25 2.79
CA LEU A 128 -1.84 7.62 1.55
C LEU A 128 -2.48 8.61 0.56
N PRO A 129 -3.37 9.53 0.97
CA PRO A 129 -3.90 10.56 0.06
C PRO A 129 -2.80 11.45 -0.52
N GLN A 130 -1.85 11.88 0.32
CA GLN A 130 -0.72 12.69 -0.13
C GLN A 130 0.16 11.92 -1.14
N ALA A 131 0.33 10.61 -0.95
CA ALA A 131 1.01 9.74 -1.90
C ALA A 131 0.32 9.75 -3.27
N PHE A 132 -1.02 9.63 -3.30
CA PHE A 132 -1.79 9.73 -4.54
C PHE A 132 -1.60 11.07 -5.23
N PHE A 133 -1.85 12.19 -4.55
CA PHE A 133 -1.69 13.52 -5.13
C PHE A 133 -0.31 13.74 -5.75
N LYS A 134 0.75 13.33 -5.04
CA LYS A 134 2.14 13.53 -5.47
C LYS A 134 2.52 12.71 -6.69
N ILE A 135 1.94 11.52 -6.82
CA ILE A 135 2.24 10.62 -7.93
C ILE A 135 1.35 10.98 -9.12
N MET A 136 0.04 11.13 -8.91
CA MET A 136 -0.94 11.49 -9.95
C MET A 136 -0.64 12.82 -10.64
N SER A 137 -0.11 13.82 -9.92
CA SER A 137 0.27 15.11 -10.52
C SER A 137 1.37 15.00 -11.60
N LYS A 138 1.99 13.83 -11.77
CA LYS A 138 2.99 13.54 -12.79
C LYS A 138 2.45 12.75 -13.98
N TYR A 139 1.22 12.25 -13.91
CA TYR A 139 0.54 11.51 -14.98
C TYR A 139 -0.64 12.31 -15.52
N SER A 140 -0.52 13.64 -15.53
CA SER A 140 -1.51 14.58 -16.04
C SER A 140 -2.10 14.11 -17.37
N CYS A 141 -3.40 13.77 -17.36
CA CYS A 141 -4.33 13.69 -18.48
C CYS A 141 -3.74 13.43 -19.89
N ASP A 142 -2.97 12.35 -20.06
CA ASP A 142 -2.64 11.75 -21.36
C ASP A 142 -3.09 10.28 -21.39
N PHE A 143 -4.32 10.02 -20.94
CA PHE A 143 -5.02 8.77 -21.20
C PHE A 143 -6.11 9.09 -22.23
N THR A 144 -5.68 9.16 -23.50
CA THR A 144 -6.57 9.22 -24.67
C THR A 144 -6.70 7.83 -25.24
#